data_AF-A0A3B4AAN5-F1
#
_entry.id   AF-A0A3B4AAN5-F1
#
_cell.length_a   1.000
_cell.length_b   1.000
_cell.length_c   1.000
_cell.angle_alpha   90.00
_cell.angle_beta   90.00
_cell.angle_gamma   90.00
#
_symmetry.space_group_name_H-M   'P 1'
#
loop_
_entity.id
_entity.type
_entity.pdbx_description
1 polymer ?
#
loop_
_entity_poly.entity_id
_entity_poly.type
_entity_poly.pdbx_seq_one_letter_code
_entity_poly.pdbx_strand_id
1 'polypeptide(L)'
;HFLDTQKHFILHSLLYSIFLHLFLNPSAVPETDEEHDLDLSWNELIGGSLHALTSHLNHMTCLSALKLSGCRLNHQDITALGKILFGLCSPFVPSLRLLDLSSNKGVSGHLSLLSSHLSHLSLLETIDLHLSQLTSSDIQALACQRHTLPFKIKFCEYFLNIFPVVAVPYLRCVDVSWCKVVGGRLSLLLDALQPSVLQELRLSSCELTTQDIQHLASACRGGFLSCLRVLDLSYNGSVGSNGWSSLLTSGGLGLLEELDLSLRPFTSAPCSDWLPALLRALPRLAALKRLGLQRWTIDGKEKLQLDHNLKKRILFPWPPPECCRVLL
;
A
#
# COMPACT_ATOMS: atom_id res chain seq x y z
N HIS A 1 -23.07 3.11 28.14
CA HIS A 1 -22.78 2.63 29.52
C HIS A 1 -22.32 1.17 29.58
N PHE A 2 -23.17 0.15 29.35
CA PHE A 2 -22.74 -1.28 29.41
C PHE A 2 -21.70 -1.63 28.33
N LEU A 3 -21.89 -1.12 27.11
CA LEU A 3 -20.91 -1.25 26.02
C LEU A 3 -19.58 -0.53 26.33
N ASP A 4 -19.61 0.62 27.01
CA ASP A 4 -18.39 1.33 27.42
C ASP A 4 -17.64 0.59 28.52
N THR A 5 -18.35 -0.08 29.43
CA THR A 5 -17.71 -0.88 30.50
C THR A 5 -17.07 -2.15 29.94
N GLN A 6 -17.71 -2.79 28.96
CA GLN A 6 -17.11 -3.93 28.25
C GLN A 6 -15.94 -3.51 27.36
N LYS A 7 -16.04 -2.38 26.65
CA LYS A 7 -14.91 -1.79 25.91
C LYS A 7 -13.74 -1.52 26.84
N HIS A 8 -13.98 -0.90 28.00
CA HIS A 8 -12.93 -0.60 28.96
C HIS A 8 -12.29 -1.87 29.55
N PHE A 9 -13.08 -2.92 29.83
CA PHE A 9 -12.55 -4.20 30.32
C PHE A 9 -11.71 -4.94 29.27
N ILE A 10 -12.16 -4.95 28.01
CA ILE A 10 -11.45 -5.62 26.92
C ILE A 10 -10.22 -4.80 26.50
N LEU A 11 -10.31 -3.47 26.43
CA LEU A 11 -9.15 -2.59 26.26
C LEU A 11 -8.16 -2.75 27.41
N HIS A 12 -8.63 -2.89 28.65
CA HIS A 12 -7.77 -3.20 29.79
C HIS A 12 -7.14 -4.59 29.68
N SER A 13 -7.85 -5.59 29.16
CA SER A 13 -7.30 -6.93 28.90
C SER A 13 -6.31 -6.95 27.72
N LEU A 14 -6.54 -6.13 26.69
CA LEU A 14 -5.62 -5.91 25.57
C LEU A 14 -4.40 -5.14 26.04
N LEU A 15 -4.58 -4.05 26.80
CA LEU A 15 -3.51 -3.31 27.44
C LEU A 15 -2.73 -4.20 28.41
N TYR A 16 -3.40 -5.10 29.13
CA TYR A 16 -2.76 -6.07 30.01
C TYR A 16 -2.00 -7.13 29.22
N SER A 17 -2.53 -7.61 28.09
CA SER A 17 -1.84 -8.53 27.18
C SER A 17 -0.62 -7.88 26.53
N ILE A 18 -0.76 -6.65 26.03
CA ILE A 18 0.31 -5.81 25.50
C ILE A 18 1.35 -5.55 26.61
N PHE A 19 0.91 -5.22 27.83
CA PHE A 19 1.78 -5.02 28.99
C PHE A 19 2.49 -6.31 29.42
N LEU A 20 1.82 -7.47 29.40
CA LEU A 20 2.42 -8.79 29.70
C LEU A 20 3.47 -9.16 28.65
N HIS A 21 3.17 -8.95 27.37
CA HIS A 21 4.11 -9.18 26.27
C HIS A 21 5.32 -8.26 26.36
N LEU A 22 5.15 -7.00 26.79
CA LEU A 22 6.19 -5.98 26.80
C LEU A 22 7.01 -5.90 28.11
N PHE A 23 6.42 -6.20 29.28
CA PHE A 23 7.05 -5.94 30.58
C PHE A 23 7.38 -7.19 31.41
N LEU A 24 6.70 -8.33 31.21
CA LEU A 24 6.97 -9.56 31.98
C LEU A 24 7.97 -10.50 31.31
N ASN A 25 8.51 -10.12 30.15
CA ASN A 25 9.61 -10.82 29.48
C ASN A 25 10.91 -9.98 29.40
N PRO A 26 11.42 -9.39 30.51
CA PRO A 26 12.61 -8.54 30.48
C PRO A 26 13.93 -9.32 30.25
N SER A 27 13.88 -10.65 30.15
CA SER A 27 15.01 -11.48 29.70
C SER A 27 15.14 -11.56 28.18
N ALA A 28 14.20 -10.98 27.42
CA ALA A 28 14.32 -10.80 26.00
C ALA A 28 14.73 -9.34 25.71
N VAL A 29 15.96 -8.98 26.12
CA VAL A 29 16.76 -8.07 25.29
C VAL A 29 17.54 -9.00 24.38
N PRO A 30 17.01 -9.42 23.22
CA PRO A 30 17.83 -10.21 22.33
C PRO A 30 18.79 -9.24 21.63
N GLU A 31 20.06 -9.62 21.58
CA GLU A 31 21.08 -8.99 20.73
C GLU A 31 20.81 -9.25 19.23
N THR A 32 19.55 -9.23 18.79
CA THR A 32 19.13 -9.51 17.42
C THR A 32 18.00 -8.58 17.00
N ASP A 33 18.02 -8.15 15.74
CA ASP A 33 17.00 -7.36 15.04
C ASP A 33 15.59 -8.01 15.08
N GLU A 34 14.93 -8.08 16.24
CA GLU A 34 13.55 -8.55 16.35
C GLU A 34 12.58 -7.40 16.04
N GLU A 35 11.92 -7.50 14.88
CA GLU A 35 10.80 -6.66 14.47
C GLU A 35 9.67 -6.76 15.52
N HIS A 36 9.40 -5.65 16.22
CA HIS A 36 8.27 -5.58 17.14
C HIS A 36 7.00 -5.24 16.37
N ASP A 37 6.25 -6.28 16.03
CA ASP A 37 4.98 -6.19 15.34
C ASP A 37 3.82 -6.11 16.34
N LEU A 38 2.98 -5.09 16.20
CA LEU A 38 1.72 -4.95 16.94
C LEU A 38 0.55 -5.11 15.96
N ASP A 39 -0.05 -6.30 16.00
CA ASP A 39 -1.27 -6.59 15.24
C ASP A 39 -2.50 -6.47 16.14
N LEU A 40 -3.34 -5.50 15.81
CA LEU A 40 -4.59 -5.20 16.47
C LEU A 40 -5.79 -5.38 15.52
N SER A 41 -5.57 -6.00 14.36
CA SER A 41 -6.56 -6.14 13.30
C SER A 41 -7.81 -6.90 13.74
N TRP A 42 -8.93 -6.59 13.09
CA TRP A 42 -10.26 -7.17 13.32
C TRP A 42 -10.78 -6.99 14.75
N ASN A 43 -10.24 -5.99 15.45
CA ASN A 43 -10.70 -5.59 16.77
C ASN A 43 -11.59 -4.35 16.67
N GLU A 44 -12.88 -4.58 16.47
CA GLU A 44 -13.88 -3.52 16.31
C GLU A 44 -14.04 -2.62 17.56
N LEU A 45 -13.48 -3.02 18.71
CA LEU A 45 -13.54 -2.26 19.95
C LEU A 45 -12.54 -1.10 19.96
N ILE A 46 -11.54 -1.12 19.08
CA ILE A 46 -10.56 -0.05 18.91
C ILE A 46 -11.22 1.19 18.30
N GLY A 47 -12.21 1.00 17.43
CA GLY A 47 -13.00 2.09 16.86
C GLY A 47 -13.62 2.99 17.94
N GLY A 48 -13.22 4.26 17.92
CA GLY A 48 -13.56 5.33 18.86
C GLY A 48 -12.77 5.31 20.16
N SER A 49 -11.74 4.48 20.28
CA SER A 49 -11.00 4.28 21.53
C SER A 49 -9.49 4.19 21.35
N LEU A 50 -8.96 4.45 20.14
CA LEU A 50 -7.52 4.38 19.88
C LEU A 50 -6.71 5.38 20.73
N HIS A 51 -7.33 6.50 21.13
CA HIS A 51 -6.74 7.50 22.02
C HIS A 51 -6.30 6.92 23.38
N ALA A 52 -6.96 5.86 23.88
CA ALA A 52 -6.59 5.19 25.13
C ALA A 52 -5.26 4.43 25.00
N LEU A 53 -4.88 4.05 23.78
CA LEU A 53 -3.61 3.39 23.49
C LEU A 53 -2.48 4.38 23.18
N THR A 54 -2.79 5.65 22.88
CA THR A 54 -1.80 6.63 22.45
C THR A 54 -0.65 6.81 23.43
N SER A 55 -0.91 6.89 24.74
CA SER A 55 0.14 7.01 25.75
C SER A 55 1.06 5.80 25.79
N HIS A 56 0.51 4.59 25.64
CA HIS A 56 1.27 3.34 25.68
C HIS A 56 2.12 3.15 24.41
N LEU A 57 1.54 3.43 23.25
CA LEU A 57 2.22 3.30 21.95
C LEU A 57 3.33 4.33 21.77
N ASN A 58 3.20 5.52 22.35
CA ASN A 58 4.26 6.53 22.35
C ASN A 58 5.54 6.07 23.08
N HIS A 59 5.44 5.07 23.96
CA HIS A 59 6.61 4.49 24.64
C HIS A 59 7.20 3.28 23.91
N MET A 60 6.56 2.80 22.84
CA MET A 60 7.03 1.66 22.03
C MET A 60 8.01 2.12 20.95
N THR A 61 9.20 2.55 21.34
CA THR A 61 10.22 3.11 20.42
C THR A 61 10.79 2.09 19.41
N CYS A 62 10.53 0.80 19.57
CA CYS A 62 11.04 -0.28 18.72
C CYS A 62 9.99 -0.87 17.76
N LEU A 63 8.78 -0.29 17.69
CA LEU A 63 7.67 -0.82 16.89
C LEU A 63 7.97 -0.77 15.37
N SER A 64 8.10 -1.94 14.73
CA SER A 64 8.35 -2.10 13.30
C SER A 64 7.07 -2.18 12.46
N ALA A 65 6.02 -2.82 12.98
CA ALA A 65 4.75 -2.92 12.27
C ALA A 65 3.57 -2.57 13.17
N LEU A 66 2.67 -1.74 12.66
CA LEU A 66 1.38 -1.45 13.28
C LEU A 66 0.26 -1.86 12.32
N LYS A 67 -0.50 -2.89 12.69
CA LYS A 67 -1.64 -3.37 11.90
C LYS A 67 -2.94 -3.08 12.62
N LEU A 68 -3.80 -2.32 11.96
CA LEU A 68 -5.12 -1.90 12.44
C LEU A 68 -6.21 -2.26 11.43
N SER A 69 -6.03 -3.33 10.65
CA SER A 69 -6.98 -3.71 9.60
C SER A 69 -8.35 -3.99 10.19
N GLY A 70 -9.44 -3.49 9.60
CA GLY A 70 -10.81 -3.82 10.01
C GLY A 70 -11.20 -3.43 11.45
N CYS A 71 -10.54 -2.43 12.04
CA CYS A 71 -10.76 -2.00 13.43
C CYS A 71 -11.93 -1.02 13.62
N ARG A 72 -12.69 -0.71 12.56
CA ARG A 72 -13.74 0.33 12.54
C ARG A 72 -13.25 1.70 13.00
N LEU A 73 -12.03 2.07 12.61
CA LEU A 73 -11.45 3.37 12.94
C LEU A 73 -12.35 4.51 12.45
N ASN A 74 -12.46 5.57 13.25
CA ASN A 74 -13.15 6.81 12.92
C ASN A 74 -12.18 8.01 12.94
N HIS A 75 -12.67 9.21 12.61
CA HIS A 75 -11.84 10.42 12.53
C HIS A 75 -11.06 10.76 13.84
N GLN A 76 -11.61 10.42 15.01
CA GLN A 76 -10.93 10.63 16.30
C GLN A 76 -9.77 9.66 16.44
N ASP A 77 -9.94 8.41 15.99
CA ASP A 77 -8.87 7.43 15.98
C ASP A 77 -7.77 7.82 14.99
N ILE A 78 -8.12 8.32 13.80
CA ILE A 78 -7.12 8.84 12.85
C ILE A 78 -6.32 10.00 13.44
N THR A 79 -7.00 10.91 14.17
CA THR A 79 -6.33 11.99 14.90
C THR A 79 -5.41 11.45 15.99
N ALA A 80 -5.84 10.44 16.74
CA ALA A 80 -5.03 9.78 17.77
C ALA A 80 -3.82 9.06 17.16
N LEU A 81 -4.01 8.41 16.01
CA LEU A 81 -2.96 7.76 15.25
C LEU A 81 -1.91 8.76 14.78
N GLY A 82 -2.30 9.95 14.31
CA GLY A 82 -1.35 11.01 13.98
C GLY A 82 -0.43 11.37 15.15
N LYS A 83 -0.98 11.42 16.37
CA LYS A 83 -0.19 11.64 17.61
C LYS A 83 0.71 10.46 17.95
N ILE A 84 0.25 9.22 17.74
CA ILE A 84 1.05 8.01 17.91
C ILE A 84 2.24 8.03 16.95
N LEU A 85 1.99 8.26 15.65
CA LEU A 85 3.04 8.33 14.63
C LEU A 85 4.03 9.46 14.92
N PHE A 86 3.55 10.62 15.38
CA PHE A 86 4.43 11.70 15.83
C PHE A 86 5.30 11.30 17.03
N GLY A 87 4.75 10.61 18.01
CA GLY A 87 5.51 10.09 19.16
C GLY A 87 6.55 9.05 18.76
N LEU A 88 6.22 8.20 17.79
CA LEU A 88 7.14 7.21 17.21
C LEU A 88 8.25 7.85 16.36
N CYS A 89 8.09 9.10 15.90
CA CYS A 89 9.12 9.85 15.18
C CYS A 89 10.23 10.44 16.09
N SER A 90 10.42 9.91 17.30
CA SER A 90 11.48 10.34 18.21
C SER A 90 12.86 10.26 17.53
N PRO A 91 13.74 11.27 17.67
CA PRO A 91 15.01 11.38 16.95
C PRO A 91 16.03 10.25 17.23
N PHE A 92 15.71 9.32 18.14
CA PHE A 92 16.59 8.22 18.50
C PHE A 92 16.25 6.90 17.79
N VAL A 93 15.00 6.59 17.42
CA VAL A 93 14.67 5.34 16.69
C VAL A 93 13.31 5.44 15.94
N PRO A 94 13.21 6.01 14.74
CA PRO A 94 12.03 5.81 13.90
C PRO A 94 12.05 4.36 13.40
N SER A 95 11.32 3.45 14.04
CA SER A 95 11.37 2.00 13.75
C SER A 95 10.25 1.51 12.82
N LEU A 96 9.18 2.29 12.63
CA LEU A 96 7.99 1.83 11.93
C LEU A 96 8.24 1.67 10.42
N ARG A 97 8.20 0.42 9.96
CA ARG A 97 8.35 -0.03 8.58
C ARG A 97 7.02 -0.37 7.93
N LEU A 98 6.01 -0.82 8.68
CA LEU A 98 4.71 -1.20 8.14
C LEU A 98 3.57 -0.50 8.89
N LEU A 99 2.68 0.13 8.12
CA LEU A 99 1.43 0.68 8.62
C LEU A 99 0.26 0.13 7.80
N ASP A 100 -0.57 -0.70 8.43
CA ASP A 100 -1.78 -1.26 7.81
C ASP A 100 -3.03 -0.61 8.44
N LEU A 101 -3.75 0.16 7.63
CA LEU A 101 -5.02 0.80 7.98
C LEU A 101 -6.19 0.24 7.16
N SER A 102 -5.98 -0.89 6.50
CA SER A 102 -6.94 -1.44 5.56
C SER A 102 -8.31 -1.77 6.18
N SER A 103 -9.32 -1.90 5.33
CA SER A 103 -10.70 -2.21 5.73
C SER A 103 -11.29 -1.25 6.77
N ASN A 104 -10.77 -0.02 6.89
CA ASN A 104 -11.30 1.02 7.76
C ASN A 104 -11.92 2.16 6.95
N LYS A 105 -13.25 2.12 6.80
CA LYS A 105 -14.00 3.16 6.06
C LYS A 105 -13.88 4.56 6.68
N GLY A 106 -13.67 4.66 8.00
CA GLY A 106 -13.53 5.96 8.66
C GLY A 106 -12.17 6.64 8.48
N VAL A 107 -11.21 5.99 7.80
CA VAL A 107 -9.99 6.62 7.29
C VAL A 107 -10.33 7.64 6.18
N SER A 108 -11.36 7.34 5.40
CA SER A 108 -11.88 8.17 4.32
C SER A 108 -12.11 9.63 4.75
N GLY A 109 -11.55 10.56 4.01
CA GLY A 109 -11.64 12.01 4.21
C GLY A 109 -10.66 12.57 5.26
N HIS A 110 -9.91 11.72 5.95
CA HIS A 110 -9.11 12.10 7.10
C HIS A 110 -7.61 11.78 6.94
N LEU A 111 -7.14 11.30 5.79
CA LEU A 111 -5.70 11.05 5.59
C LEU A 111 -4.85 12.32 5.68
N SER A 112 -5.44 13.50 5.46
CA SER A 112 -4.77 14.79 5.70
C SER A 112 -4.29 14.97 7.14
N LEU A 113 -4.93 14.31 8.11
CA LEU A 113 -4.53 14.33 9.52
C LEU A 113 -3.28 13.45 9.78
N LEU A 114 -3.01 12.49 8.90
CA LEU A 114 -1.83 11.63 8.97
C LEU A 114 -0.70 12.13 8.07
N SER A 115 -1.02 12.81 6.97
CA SER A 115 -0.03 13.11 5.93
C SER A 115 1.17 13.92 6.44
N SER A 116 0.96 14.85 7.38
CA SER A 116 2.05 15.61 8.01
C SER A 116 2.94 14.77 8.92
N HIS A 117 2.47 13.61 9.36
CA HIS A 117 3.23 12.69 10.22
C HIS A 117 3.88 11.58 9.40
N LEU A 118 3.26 11.14 8.32
CA LEU A 118 3.82 10.15 7.38
C LEU A 118 5.14 10.65 6.77
N SER A 119 5.30 11.95 6.53
CA SER A 119 6.55 12.54 6.02
C SER A 119 7.71 12.47 7.01
N HIS A 120 7.43 12.22 8.30
CA HIS A 120 8.45 12.04 9.34
C HIS A 120 8.83 10.57 9.55
N LEU A 121 8.07 9.61 9.00
CA LEU A 121 8.37 8.18 9.05
C LEU A 121 9.38 7.80 7.97
N SER A 122 10.62 8.24 8.13
CA SER A 122 11.67 8.08 7.12
C SER A 122 12.00 6.63 6.80
N LEU A 123 11.67 5.66 7.68
CA LEU A 123 11.90 4.22 7.48
C LEU A 123 10.66 3.43 7.03
N LEU A 124 9.52 4.08 6.77
CA LEU A 124 8.31 3.37 6.38
C LEU A 124 8.52 2.67 5.03
N GLU A 125 8.33 1.36 4.99
CA GLU A 125 8.51 0.52 3.79
C GLU A 125 7.16 0.13 3.16
N THR A 126 6.11 -0.02 3.98
CA THR A 126 4.80 -0.52 3.56
C THR A 126 3.67 0.32 4.12
N ILE A 127 2.75 0.74 3.25
CA ILE A 127 1.46 1.30 3.65
C ILE A 127 0.32 0.54 2.96
N ASP A 128 -0.59 -0.02 3.76
CA ASP A 128 -1.80 -0.71 3.28
C ASP A 128 -3.05 0.12 3.61
N LEU A 129 -3.76 0.53 2.55
CA LEU A 129 -5.02 1.27 2.60
C LEU A 129 -6.13 0.50 1.88
N HIS A 130 -5.97 -0.80 1.60
CA HIS A 130 -6.97 -1.58 0.87
C HIS A 130 -8.35 -1.47 1.53
N LEU A 131 -9.43 -1.40 0.75
CA LEU A 131 -10.81 -1.29 1.24
C LEU A 131 -11.11 -0.09 2.20
N SER A 132 -10.28 0.96 2.21
CA SER A 132 -10.45 2.11 3.12
C SER A 132 -11.39 3.23 2.61
N GLN A 133 -12.09 3.01 1.49
CA GLN A 133 -13.03 3.97 0.87
C GLN A 133 -12.47 5.38 0.67
N LEU A 134 -11.22 5.50 0.21
CA LEU A 134 -10.54 6.79 0.07
C LEU A 134 -11.33 7.81 -0.76
N THR A 135 -11.16 9.08 -0.43
CA THR A 135 -11.73 10.26 -1.11
C THR A 135 -10.70 10.95 -2.01
N SER A 136 -11.15 11.94 -2.79
CA SER A 136 -10.27 12.80 -3.58
C SER A 136 -9.25 13.55 -2.72
N SER A 137 -9.71 14.04 -1.56
CA SER A 137 -8.87 14.75 -0.62
C SER A 137 -7.84 13.84 0.04
N ASP A 138 -8.10 12.54 0.13
CA ASP A 138 -7.13 11.58 0.67
C ASP A 138 -5.98 11.32 -0.32
N ILE A 139 -6.30 11.09 -1.60
CA ILE A 139 -5.28 10.99 -2.66
C ILE A 139 -4.48 12.29 -2.75
N GLN A 140 -5.18 13.42 -2.63
CA GLN A 140 -4.51 14.72 -2.59
C GLN A 140 -3.71 14.91 -1.31
N ALA A 141 -4.12 14.40 -0.15
CA ALA A 141 -3.35 14.49 1.09
C ALA A 141 -2.05 13.68 1.01
N LEU A 142 -2.08 12.53 0.34
CA LEU A 142 -0.88 11.76 0.01
C LEU A 142 0.02 12.55 -0.95
N ALA A 143 -0.54 13.33 -1.89
CA ALA A 143 0.19 14.10 -2.90
C ALA A 143 0.66 15.52 -2.50
N CYS A 144 -0.11 16.26 -1.70
CA CYS A 144 0.02 17.70 -1.47
C CYS A 144 1.13 18.10 -0.49
N GLN A 145 1.79 17.13 0.12
CA GLN A 145 2.99 17.36 0.94
C GLN A 145 4.16 17.96 0.13
N ARG A 146 4.04 18.04 -1.20
CA ARG A 146 4.95 18.78 -2.09
C ARG A 146 5.03 20.30 -1.81
N HIS A 147 4.05 20.88 -1.10
CA HIS A 147 3.91 22.33 -0.96
C HIS A 147 3.54 22.86 0.43
N THR A 148 3.32 22.01 1.43
CA THR A 148 3.01 22.47 2.80
C THR A 148 4.20 22.23 3.72
N LEU A 149 5.10 23.20 3.80
CA LEU A 149 5.91 23.41 5.01
C LEU A 149 4.99 24.08 6.04
N PRO A 150 4.47 23.42 7.09
CA PRO A 150 4.28 24.13 8.32
C PRO A 150 5.65 24.26 8.97
N PHE A 151 5.97 25.45 9.46
CA PHE A 151 7.17 25.78 10.24
C PHE A 151 8.42 26.21 9.47
N LYS A 152 8.58 27.54 9.41
CA LYS A 152 9.84 28.21 9.79
C LYS A 152 10.26 27.70 11.17
N ILE A 153 10.93 26.57 11.25
CA ILE A 153 11.86 26.29 12.35
C ILE A 153 13.22 26.75 11.84
N LYS A 154 13.79 27.77 12.49
CA LYS A 154 15.22 28.05 12.42
C LYS A 154 15.95 26.85 13.01
N PHE A 155 16.24 25.84 12.19
CA PHE A 155 17.36 24.95 12.44
C PHE A 155 18.53 25.42 11.57
N CYS A 156 19.71 25.38 12.17
CA CYS A 156 20.95 26.01 11.73
C CYS A 156 21.28 25.78 10.25
N GLU A 157 21.87 26.82 9.66
CA GLU A 157 22.52 26.79 8.35
C GLU A 157 23.54 25.63 8.28
N TYR A 158 23.64 25.06 7.09
CA TYR A 158 24.47 23.93 6.63
C TYR A 158 23.77 22.55 6.65
N PHE A 159 23.54 22.08 5.42
CA PHE A 159 23.06 20.77 4.95
C PHE A 159 21.57 20.65 4.55
N LEU A 160 21.41 20.47 3.22
CA LEU A 160 20.25 19.98 2.45
C LEU A 160 19.14 20.98 2.09
N ASN A 161 19.51 21.89 1.17
CA ASN A 161 18.60 22.20 0.06
C ASN A 161 18.44 20.95 -0.80
N ILE A 162 17.21 20.42 -0.94
CA ILE A 162 16.61 19.71 -2.11
C ILE A 162 15.26 19.11 -1.63
N PHE A 163 14.16 19.78 -1.99
CA PHE A 163 12.73 19.41 -1.97
C PHE A 163 12.06 18.89 -0.66
N PRO A 164 11.00 19.56 -0.14
CA PRO A 164 10.04 18.93 0.77
C PRO A 164 9.04 18.13 -0.06
N VAL A 165 9.30 16.83 -0.19
CA VAL A 165 8.38 15.80 -0.68
C VAL A 165 8.03 14.94 0.53
N VAL A 166 6.98 14.12 0.48
CA VAL A 166 6.90 12.95 1.39
C VAL A 166 8.16 12.12 1.17
N ALA A 167 9.21 12.39 1.95
CA ALA A 167 10.43 11.61 1.91
C ALA A 167 10.17 10.38 2.78
N VAL A 168 9.39 9.46 2.24
CA VAL A 168 9.49 8.05 2.62
C VAL A 168 10.39 7.39 1.57
N PRO A 169 11.71 7.67 1.58
CA PRO A 169 12.64 7.27 0.51
C PRO A 169 12.78 5.75 0.40
N TYR A 170 12.20 4.99 1.32
CA TYR A 170 12.24 3.54 1.37
C TYR A 170 10.87 2.89 1.18
N LEU A 171 9.84 3.63 0.76
CA LEU A 171 8.52 3.05 0.52
C LEU A 171 8.61 2.05 -0.64
N ARG A 172 8.44 0.77 -0.31
CA ARG A 172 8.58 -0.37 -1.22
C ARG A 172 7.25 -0.98 -1.59
N CYS A 173 6.23 -0.91 -0.73
CA CYS A 173 4.94 -1.50 -0.96
C CYS A 173 3.80 -0.50 -0.73
N VAL A 174 2.92 -0.37 -1.73
CA VAL A 174 1.70 0.43 -1.64
C VAL A 174 0.52 -0.40 -2.12
N ASP A 175 -0.45 -0.60 -1.24
CA ASP A 175 -1.74 -1.20 -1.58
C ASP A 175 -2.88 -0.19 -1.35
N VAL A 176 -3.53 0.21 -2.45
CA VAL A 176 -4.76 1.02 -2.44
C VAL A 176 -5.90 0.30 -3.16
N SER A 177 -5.84 -1.03 -3.23
CA SER A 177 -6.84 -1.85 -3.88
C SER A 177 -8.24 -1.60 -3.32
N TRP A 178 -9.24 -1.68 -4.19
CA TRP A 178 -10.63 -1.39 -3.90
C TRP A 178 -10.92 0.08 -3.54
N CYS A 179 -9.98 0.99 -3.79
CA CYS A 179 -10.19 2.43 -3.71
C CYS A 179 -10.54 2.98 -5.11
N LYS A 180 -11.82 2.97 -5.45
CA LYS A 180 -12.36 3.44 -6.74
C LYS A 180 -11.99 4.88 -7.10
N VAL A 181 -11.71 5.70 -6.08
CA VAL A 181 -11.34 7.11 -6.24
C VAL A 181 -10.00 7.33 -6.96
N VAL A 182 -9.18 6.27 -7.05
CA VAL A 182 -7.90 6.27 -7.75
C VAL A 182 -8.10 6.35 -9.27
N GLY A 183 -9.22 5.83 -9.78
CA GLY A 183 -9.62 5.97 -11.17
C GLY A 183 -9.69 7.44 -11.62
N GLY A 184 -9.02 7.75 -12.72
CA GLY A 184 -8.85 9.08 -13.29
C GLY A 184 -7.85 9.97 -12.54
N ARG A 185 -7.15 9.44 -11.53
CA ARG A 185 -6.25 10.20 -10.65
C ARG A 185 -4.95 9.47 -10.33
N LEU A 186 -4.63 8.40 -11.04
CA LEU A 186 -3.42 7.62 -10.77
C LEU A 186 -2.15 8.47 -10.93
N SER A 187 -2.14 9.46 -11.83
CA SER A 187 -1.02 10.40 -11.98
C SER A 187 -0.67 11.13 -10.68
N LEU A 188 -1.68 11.62 -9.94
CA LEU A 188 -1.47 12.30 -8.66
C LEU A 188 -0.86 11.36 -7.61
N LEU A 189 -1.29 10.11 -7.59
CA LEU A 189 -0.73 9.10 -6.69
C LEU A 189 0.71 8.76 -7.07
N LEU A 190 1.01 8.56 -8.36
CA LEU A 190 2.38 8.29 -8.82
C LEU A 190 3.33 9.45 -8.54
N ASP A 191 2.87 10.69 -8.72
CA ASP A 191 3.63 11.91 -8.40
C ASP A 191 3.94 12.01 -6.89
N ALA A 192 3.00 11.57 -6.05
CA ALA A 192 3.15 11.53 -4.60
C ALA A 192 4.21 10.52 -4.14
N LEU A 193 4.25 9.35 -4.78
CA LEU A 193 5.05 8.21 -4.36
C LEU A 193 6.54 8.30 -4.79
N GLN A 194 6.89 9.16 -5.77
CA GLN A 194 8.25 9.31 -6.33
C GLN A 194 9.01 7.97 -6.49
N PRO A 195 8.49 7.03 -7.30
CA PRO A 195 8.55 5.59 -6.99
C PRO A 195 9.88 4.86 -7.31
N SER A 196 11.01 5.56 -7.38
CA SER A 196 12.29 4.96 -7.81
C SER A 196 12.72 3.70 -7.05
N VAL A 197 12.25 3.50 -5.82
CA VAL A 197 12.53 2.31 -4.97
C VAL A 197 11.34 1.37 -4.79
N LEU A 198 10.17 1.70 -5.37
CA LEU A 198 8.92 0.95 -5.18
C LEU A 198 9.06 -0.46 -5.78
N GLN A 199 8.75 -1.47 -4.97
CA GLN A 199 8.82 -2.89 -5.35
C GLN A 199 7.44 -3.49 -5.58
N GLU A 200 6.41 -3.04 -4.87
CA GLU A 200 5.05 -3.57 -4.98
C GLU A 200 4.03 -2.43 -5.11
N LEU A 201 3.21 -2.51 -6.15
CA LEU A 201 2.10 -1.59 -6.39
C LEU A 201 0.82 -2.38 -6.67
N ARG A 202 -0.17 -2.24 -5.79
CA ARG A 202 -1.46 -2.93 -5.89
C ARG A 202 -2.59 -1.92 -6.09
N LEU A 203 -3.22 -2.03 -7.26
CA LEU A 203 -4.29 -1.15 -7.74
C LEU A 203 -5.51 -1.99 -8.17
N SER A 204 -5.75 -3.12 -7.51
CA SER A 204 -6.84 -4.02 -7.86
C SER A 204 -8.18 -3.33 -7.63
N SER A 205 -9.11 -3.44 -8.60
CA SER A 205 -10.46 -2.87 -8.48
C SER A 205 -10.49 -1.36 -8.12
N CYS A 206 -9.58 -0.57 -8.71
CA CYS A 206 -9.47 0.87 -8.50
C CYS A 206 -10.28 1.73 -9.48
N GLU A 207 -11.10 1.12 -10.35
CA GLU A 207 -11.81 1.81 -11.46
C GLU A 207 -10.85 2.57 -12.39
N LEU A 208 -9.68 1.98 -12.65
CA LEU A 208 -8.67 2.60 -13.51
C LEU A 208 -9.22 2.83 -14.93
N THR A 209 -8.86 3.98 -15.47
CA THR A 209 -9.18 4.40 -16.83
C THR A 209 -8.02 4.08 -17.78
N THR A 210 -8.27 4.14 -19.08
CA THR A 210 -7.22 4.05 -20.10
C THR A 210 -6.13 5.11 -19.90
N GLN A 211 -6.48 6.31 -19.45
CA GLN A 211 -5.53 7.39 -19.18
C GLN A 211 -4.63 7.07 -17.98
N ASP A 212 -5.18 6.49 -16.91
CA ASP A 212 -4.39 6.08 -15.74
C ASP A 212 -3.28 5.10 -16.14
N ILE A 213 -3.61 4.09 -16.96
CA ILE A 213 -2.63 3.12 -17.45
C ILE A 213 -1.60 3.77 -18.40
N GLN A 214 -1.99 4.79 -19.17
CA GLN A 214 -1.04 5.57 -19.96
C GLN A 214 -0.09 6.40 -19.09
N HIS A 215 -0.56 6.95 -17.97
CA HIS A 215 0.29 7.60 -16.98
C HIS A 215 1.25 6.61 -16.32
N LEU A 216 0.77 5.42 -15.94
CA LEU A 216 1.63 4.35 -15.44
C LEU A 216 2.70 3.96 -16.46
N ALA A 217 2.33 3.80 -17.73
CA ALA A 217 3.26 3.54 -18.83
C ALA A 217 4.31 4.66 -19.00
N SER A 218 3.91 5.92 -18.81
CA SER A 218 4.85 7.05 -18.83
C SER A 218 5.83 6.99 -17.65
N ALA A 219 5.35 6.57 -16.47
CA ALA A 219 6.20 6.39 -15.29
C ALA A 219 7.22 5.26 -15.48
N CYS A 220 6.80 4.15 -16.10
CA CYS A 220 7.70 3.07 -16.50
C CYS A 220 8.78 3.54 -17.48
N ARG A 221 8.40 4.31 -18.52
CA ARG A 221 9.36 4.90 -19.48
C ARG A 221 10.35 5.86 -18.82
N GLY A 222 9.89 6.62 -17.83
CA GLY A 222 10.73 7.52 -17.04
C GLY A 222 11.69 6.81 -16.08
N GLY A 223 11.63 5.47 -15.98
CA GLY A 223 12.46 4.69 -15.06
C GLY A 223 12.01 4.74 -13.60
N PHE A 224 10.91 5.43 -13.30
CA PHE A 224 10.40 5.59 -11.94
C PHE A 224 9.90 4.28 -11.34
N LEU A 225 9.57 3.27 -12.15
CA LEU A 225 9.10 1.96 -11.70
C LEU A 225 10.10 0.84 -12.01
N SER A 226 11.37 1.19 -12.18
CA SER A 226 12.43 0.24 -12.57
C SER A 226 12.72 -0.85 -11.53
N CYS A 227 12.45 -0.57 -10.25
CA CYS A 227 12.58 -1.50 -9.14
C CYS A 227 11.33 -2.37 -8.90
N LEU A 228 10.25 -2.18 -9.67
CA LEU A 228 8.98 -2.83 -9.42
C LEU A 228 9.06 -4.34 -9.68
N ARG A 229 8.68 -5.12 -8.67
CA ARG A 229 8.64 -6.60 -8.64
C ARG A 229 7.21 -7.13 -8.72
N VAL A 230 6.24 -6.46 -8.10
CA VAL A 230 4.83 -6.85 -8.09
C VAL A 230 3.96 -5.70 -8.61
N LEU A 231 3.14 -5.99 -9.62
CA LEU A 231 2.16 -5.06 -10.17
C LEU A 231 0.81 -5.76 -10.30
N ASP A 232 -0.14 -5.36 -9.45
CA ASP A 232 -1.52 -5.86 -9.50
C ASP A 232 -2.44 -4.77 -10.07
N LEU A 233 -2.92 -5.00 -11.29
CA LEU A 233 -3.91 -4.16 -12.00
C LEU A 233 -5.23 -4.91 -12.20
N SER A 234 -5.44 -6.02 -11.50
CA SER A 234 -6.61 -6.87 -11.66
C SER A 234 -7.91 -6.10 -11.41
N TYR A 235 -9.00 -6.60 -11.97
CA TYR A 235 -10.36 -6.10 -11.77
C TYR A 235 -10.61 -4.66 -12.27
N ASN A 236 -9.74 -4.15 -13.14
CA ASN A 236 -9.88 -2.88 -13.86
C ASN A 236 -10.34 -3.10 -15.32
N GLY A 237 -11.48 -3.78 -15.49
CA GLY A 237 -12.01 -4.13 -16.82
C GLY A 237 -12.46 -2.95 -17.69
N SER A 238 -12.49 -1.73 -17.15
CA SER A 238 -12.80 -0.48 -17.87
C SER A 238 -11.63 0.02 -18.74
N VAL A 239 -10.42 -0.49 -18.54
CA VAL A 239 -9.23 -0.08 -19.29
C VAL A 239 -9.31 -0.62 -20.72
N GLY A 240 -9.22 0.28 -21.70
CA GLY A 240 -9.20 -0.07 -23.12
C GLY A 240 -7.87 -0.68 -23.59
N SER A 241 -7.90 -1.35 -24.75
CA SER A 241 -6.75 -2.02 -25.37
C SER A 241 -5.53 -1.11 -25.58
N ASN A 242 -5.76 0.18 -25.88
CA ASN A 242 -4.71 1.20 -26.01
C ASN A 242 -3.94 1.43 -24.70
N GLY A 243 -4.62 1.35 -23.55
CA GLY A 243 -4.01 1.46 -22.23
C GLY A 243 -3.07 0.29 -21.98
N TRP A 244 -3.60 -0.93 -22.08
CA TRP A 244 -2.81 -2.16 -21.92
C TRP A 244 -1.61 -2.21 -22.86
N SER A 245 -1.82 -1.89 -24.15
CA SER A 245 -0.74 -1.86 -25.14
C SER A 245 0.33 -0.82 -24.79
N SER A 246 -0.05 0.37 -24.33
CA SER A 246 0.89 1.42 -23.90
C SER A 246 1.76 0.96 -22.73
N LEU A 247 1.15 0.32 -21.72
CA LEU A 247 1.89 -0.20 -20.56
C LEU A 247 2.86 -1.31 -20.97
N LEU A 248 2.40 -2.28 -21.75
CA LEU A 248 3.22 -3.43 -22.13
C LEU A 248 4.36 -3.05 -23.09
N THR A 249 4.21 -1.98 -23.86
CA THR A 249 5.25 -1.46 -24.75
C THR A 249 6.18 -0.44 -24.08
N SER A 250 5.83 0.07 -22.89
CA SER A 250 6.57 1.14 -22.21
C SER A 250 8.01 0.76 -21.85
N GLY A 251 8.29 -0.53 -21.60
CA GLY A 251 9.58 -0.95 -21.03
C GLY A 251 9.67 -0.60 -19.54
N GLY A 252 10.88 -0.61 -18.97
CA GLY A 252 11.08 -0.20 -17.57
C GLY A 252 10.60 -1.18 -16.49
N LEU A 253 10.02 -2.33 -16.86
CA LEU A 253 9.53 -3.37 -15.94
C LEU A 253 10.44 -4.62 -15.93
N GLY A 254 11.75 -4.45 -16.10
CA GLY A 254 12.69 -5.56 -16.28
C GLY A 254 12.82 -6.47 -15.06
N LEU A 255 12.63 -5.93 -13.86
CA LEU A 255 12.67 -6.64 -12.57
C LEU A 255 11.31 -7.19 -12.13
N LEU A 256 10.25 -7.02 -12.95
CA LEU A 256 8.90 -7.42 -12.59
C LEU A 256 8.80 -8.95 -12.51
N GLU A 257 8.44 -9.45 -11.33
CA GLU A 257 8.28 -10.87 -11.02
C GLU A 257 6.83 -11.32 -11.13
N GLU A 258 5.89 -10.44 -10.78
CA GLU A 258 4.46 -10.72 -10.75
C GLU A 258 3.65 -9.61 -11.43
N LEU A 259 2.80 -9.99 -12.36
CA LEU A 259 1.88 -9.10 -13.06
C LEU A 259 0.48 -9.72 -13.06
N ASP A 260 -0.51 -9.04 -12.48
CA ASP A 260 -1.92 -9.48 -12.56
C ASP A 260 -2.77 -8.48 -13.36
N LEU A 261 -3.38 -8.96 -14.44
CA LEU A 261 -4.30 -8.22 -15.32
C LEU A 261 -5.70 -8.88 -15.35
N SER A 262 -6.00 -9.79 -14.42
CA SER A 262 -7.22 -10.61 -14.43
C SER A 262 -8.49 -9.78 -14.36
N LEU A 263 -9.56 -10.23 -15.02
CA LEU A 263 -10.88 -9.60 -14.90
C LEU A 263 -11.64 -10.15 -13.68
N ARG A 264 -12.71 -9.44 -13.29
CA ARG A 264 -13.56 -9.84 -12.16
C ARG A 264 -14.18 -11.22 -12.41
N PRO A 265 -14.53 -11.99 -11.35
CA PRO A 265 -15.05 -13.36 -11.49
C PRO A 265 -16.24 -13.54 -12.44
N PHE A 266 -17.06 -12.50 -12.63
CA PHE A 266 -18.26 -12.52 -13.47
C PHE A 266 -18.13 -11.74 -14.80
N THR A 267 -16.92 -11.31 -15.15
CA THR A 267 -16.65 -10.55 -16.38
C THR A 267 -15.71 -11.34 -17.28
N SER A 268 -15.98 -11.36 -18.58
CA SER A 268 -15.07 -11.90 -19.59
C SER A 268 -14.97 -10.94 -20.77
N ALA A 269 -13.78 -10.79 -21.32
CA ALA A 269 -13.55 -9.96 -22.49
C ALA A 269 -12.44 -10.55 -23.36
N PRO A 270 -12.43 -10.28 -24.67
CA PRO A 270 -11.31 -10.64 -25.54
C PRO A 270 -10.07 -9.78 -25.23
N CYS A 271 -8.90 -10.39 -25.37
CA CYS A 271 -7.62 -9.69 -25.25
C CYS A 271 -6.83 -9.61 -26.56
N SER A 272 -7.38 -10.07 -27.69
CA SER A 272 -6.73 -10.09 -29.01
C SER A 272 -6.12 -8.74 -29.40
N ASP A 273 -6.75 -7.64 -28.98
CA ASP A 273 -6.32 -6.28 -29.34
C ASP A 273 -5.02 -5.84 -28.66
N TRP A 274 -4.69 -6.40 -27.49
CA TRP A 274 -3.53 -5.98 -26.69
C TRP A 274 -2.58 -7.13 -26.32
N LEU A 275 -3.01 -8.39 -26.43
CA LEU A 275 -2.20 -9.57 -26.19
C LEU A 275 -0.93 -9.63 -27.06
N PRO A 276 -0.94 -9.22 -28.36
CA PRO A 276 0.29 -9.12 -29.14
C PRO A 276 1.34 -8.18 -28.53
N ALA A 277 0.92 -7.12 -27.82
CA ALA A 277 1.85 -6.25 -27.11
C ALA A 277 2.48 -6.97 -25.91
N LEU A 278 1.70 -7.78 -25.17
CA LEU A 278 2.21 -8.60 -24.08
C LEU A 278 3.21 -9.63 -24.61
N LEU A 279 2.86 -10.38 -25.66
CA LEU A 279 3.72 -11.39 -26.26
C LEU A 279 5.07 -10.82 -26.70
N ARG A 280 5.09 -9.59 -27.24
CA ARG A 280 6.34 -8.87 -27.58
C ARG A 280 7.12 -8.38 -26.35
N ALA A 281 6.44 -8.12 -25.23
CA ALA A 281 7.06 -7.66 -23.99
C ALA A 281 7.64 -8.81 -23.16
N LEU A 282 7.05 -10.01 -23.19
CA LEU A 282 7.44 -11.16 -22.36
C LEU A 282 8.95 -11.49 -22.39
N PRO A 283 9.67 -11.43 -23.53
CA PRO A 283 11.12 -11.65 -23.55
C PRO A 283 11.92 -10.61 -22.77
N ARG A 284 11.40 -9.37 -22.65
CA ARG A 284 12.03 -8.28 -21.88
C ARG A 284 11.71 -8.36 -20.39
N LEU A 285 10.57 -8.97 -20.04
CA LEU A 285 10.17 -9.27 -18.67
C LEU A 285 10.86 -10.55 -18.19
N ALA A 286 12.19 -10.53 -18.12
CA ALA A 286 13.00 -11.72 -17.85
C ALA A 286 12.78 -12.26 -16.42
N ALA A 287 12.53 -11.37 -15.45
CA ALA A 287 12.26 -11.74 -14.06
C ALA A 287 10.85 -12.28 -13.82
N LEU A 288 9.94 -12.18 -14.81
CA LEU A 288 8.53 -12.51 -14.62
C LEU A 288 8.33 -14.00 -14.37
N LYS A 289 7.85 -14.33 -13.18
CA LYS A 289 7.54 -15.68 -12.71
C LYS A 289 6.04 -15.96 -12.76
N ARG A 290 5.21 -14.93 -12.51
CA ARG A 290 3.76 -15.07 -12.33
C ARG A 290 3.02 -14.05 -13.19
N LEU A 291 2.00 -14.55 -13.91
CA LEU A 291 1.16 -13.74 -14.79
C LEU A 291 -0.32 -14.12 -14.60
N GLY A 292 -1.11 -13.17 -14.11
CA GLY A 292 -2.55 -13.26 -13.97
C GLY A 292 -3.26 -12.76 -15.23
N LEU A 293 -3.97 -13.66 -15.91
CA LEU A 293 -4.77 -13.38 -17.11
C LEU A 293 -6.13 -14.06 -17.03
N GLN A 294 -6.70 -14.17 -15.83
CA GLN A 294 -7.96 -14.89 -15.68
C GLN A 294 -9.09 -14.15 -16.38
N ARG A 295 -9.98 -14.95 -16.97
CA ARG A 295 -11.24 -14.51 -17.61
C ARG A 295 -11.06 -13.66 -18.87
N TRP A 296 -9.86 -13.55 -19.41
CA TRP A 296 -9.66 -13.10 -20.78
C TRP A 296 -9.94 -14.24 -21.77
N THR A 297 -10.67 -13.97 -22.84
CA THR A 297 -10.84 -14.91 -23.94
C THR A 297 -9.67 -14.77 -24.90
N ILE A 298 -8.91 -15.84 -25.07
CA ILE A 298 -7.68 -15.91 -25.86
C ILE A 298 -7.90 -16.87 -27.03
N ASP A 299 -7.55 -16.45 -28.25
CA ASP A 299 -7.65 -17.31 -29.42
C ASP A 299 -6.67 -18.48 -29.35
N GLY A 300 -7.01 -19.62 -29.96
CA GLY A 300 -6.19 -20.85 -29.87
C GLY A 300 -4.73 -20.66 -30.31
N LYS A 301 -4.48 -19.87 -31.36
CA LYS A 301 -3.12 -19.56 -31.83
C LYS A 301 -2.35 -18.70 -30.83
N GLU A 302 -2.99 -17.67 -30.27
CA GLU A 302 -2.36 -16.78 -29.30
C GLU A 302 -2.13 -17.50 -27.97
N LYS A 303 -3.04 -18.39 -27.58
CA LYS A 303 -2.92 -19.22 -26.38
C LYS A 303 -1.70 -20.14 -26.47
N LEU A 304 -1.50 -20.79 -27.62
CA LEU A 304 -0.30 -21.62 -27.84
C LEU A 304 1.00 -20.80 -27.77
N GLN A 305 1.01 -19.59 -28.33
CA GLN A 305 2.16 -18.69 -28.25
C GLN A 305 2.43 -18.23 -26.81
N LEU A 306 1.38 -17.87 -26.09
CA LEU A 306 1.44 -17.48 -24.68
C LEU A 306 1.98 -18.63 -23.84
N ASP A 307 1.40 -19.82 -23.97
CA ASP A 307 1.83 -21.01 -23.22
C ASP A 307 3.27 -21.38 -23.55
N HIS A 308 3.71 -21.25 -24.80
CA HIS A 308 5.11 -21.44 -25.19
C HIS A 308 6.05 -20.48 -24.46
N ASN A 309 5.71 -19.19 -24.40
CA ASN A 309 6.51 -18.18 -23.67
C ASN A 309 6.46 -18.39 -22.15
N LEU A 310 5.38 -18.99 -21.63
CA LEU A 310 5.16 -19.22 -20.21
C LEU A 310 5.55 -20.62 -19.73
N LYS A 311 6.11 -21.52 -20.56
CA LYS A 311 6.47 -22.91 -20.17
C LYS A 311 7.36 -23.03 -18.92
N LYS A 312 8.05 -21.96 -18.52
CA LYS A 312 8.90 -21.89 -17.32
C LYS A 312 8.31 -20.99 -16.20
N ARG A 313 7.08 -20.50 -16.37
CA ARG A 313 6.42 -19.49 -15.53
C ARG A 313 5.11 -20.07 -15.00
N ILE A 314 4.73 -19.71 -13.78
CA ILE A 314 3.54 -20.29 -13.15
C ILE A 314 2.34 -19.39 -13.41
N LEU A 315 1.32 -19.92 -14.10
CA LEU A 315 -0.02 -19.35 -14.09
C LEU A 315 -0.73 -19.81 -12.82
N PHE A 316 -0.93 -18.90 -11.88
CA PHE A 316 -1.63 -19.20 -10.63
C PHE A 316 -3.04 -18.57 -10.60
N PRO A 317 -4.00 -19.20 -9.91
CA PRO A 317 -4.95 -18.47 -9.08
C PRO A 317 -4.20 -17.73 -7.99
N TRP A 318 -4.25 -16.41 -8.01
CA TRP A 318 -3.66 -15.53 -6.99
C TRP A 318 -4.09 -16.01 -5.59
N PRO A 319 -3.19 -16.49 -4.72
CA PRO A 319 -3.49 -16.49 -3.30
C PRO A 319 -3.54 -15.01 -2.91
N PRO A 320 -4.54 -14.59 -2.15
CA PRO A 320 -4.54 -13.22 -1.73
C PRO A 320 -3.36 -13.07 -0.73
N PRO A 321 -2.71 -11.89 -0.64
CA PRO A 321 -1.62 -11.68 0.31
C PRO A 321 -2.06 -12.15 1.70
N GLU A 322 -1.16 -12.61 2.57
CA GLU A 322 -1.54 -13.25 3.84
C GLU A 322 -2.49 -12.40 4.73
N CYS A 323 -2.62 -11.09 4.46
CA CYS A 323 -3.68 -10.19 4.97
C CYS A 323 -5.13 -10.48 4.50
N CYS A 324 -5.35 -11.41 3.57
CA CYS A 324 -6.66 -11.70 2.97
C CYS A 324 -7.24 -13.06 3.36
N ARG A 325 -6.70 -13.72 4.41
CA ARG A 325 -7.31 -14.94 4.96
C ARG A 325 -8.71 -14.75 5.57
N VAL A 326 -9.25 -13.53 5.61
CA VAL A 326 -10.53 -13.21 6.28
C VAL A 326 -11.71 -13.03 5.31
N LEU A 327 -11.56 -13.29 4.00
CA LEU A 327 -12.68 -13.15 3.03
C LEU A 327 -13.07 -14.44 2.31
N LEU A 328 -13.02 -15.58 3.00
CA LEU A 328 -13.86 -16.74 2.71
C LEU A 328 -14.89 -16.92 3.81
#